data_AF-A0A534KD05-F1
#
_entry.id   AF-A0A534KD05-F1
#
_cell.length_a   1.000
_cell.length_b   1.000
_cell.length_c   1.000
_cell.angle_alpha   90.00
_cell.angle_beta   90.00
_cell.angle_gamma   90.00
#
_symmetry.space_group_name_H-M   'P 1'
#
loop_
_entity.id
_entity.type
_entity.pdbx_description
1 polymer ?
#
loop_
_entity_poly.entity_id
_entity_poly.type
_entity_poly.pdbx_seq_one_letter_code
_entity_poly.pdbx_strand_id
1 'polypeptide(L)'
;MRYAAIAAATLFAILIVGFLFIPIPGPTPPIVIDGSFGDWATVPMYDAVSAASDANVAIDHYASLLDHNSLYLFASTRGGMFGDSSAYDGIYFLIDADGSPATGYQFEGIGAEAVLEIFGGNNSVAGSRLYGFPSNAEVNWSQQQSIGSPPAAASVQ
;
A
#
# COMPACT_ATOMS: atom_id res chain seq x y z
N MET A 1 19.89 -56.57 -9.21
CA MET A 1 19.45 -55.79 -10.40
C MET A 1 18.03 -55.23 -10.28
N ARG A 2 16.99 -56.03 -9.98
CA ARG A 2 15.59 -55.54 -9.92
C ARG A 2 15.32 -54.47 -8.86
N TYR A 3 15.81 -54.66 -7.62
CA TYR A 3 15.62 -53.68 -6.54
C TYR A 3 16.33 -52.34 -6.79
N ALA A 4 17.50 -52.36 -7.43
CA ALA A 4 18.24 -51.15 -7.78
C ALA A 4 17.49 -50.31 -8.85
N ALA A 5 16.88 -50.98 -9.83
CA ALA A 5 16.07 -50.31 -10.85
C ALA A 5 14.81 -49.67 -10.26
N ILE A 6 14.14 -50.36 -9.33
CA ILE A 6 12.97 -49.81 -8.62
C ILE A 6 13.37 -48.61 -7.76
N ALA A 7 14.46 -48.72 -6.98
CA ALA A 7 14.95 -47.62 -6.15
C ALA A 7 15.33 -46.38 -6.98
N ALA A 8 16.00 -46.58 -8.12
CA ALA A 8 16.32 -45.50 -9.05
C ALA A 8 15.07 -44.85 -9.64
N ALA A 9 14.08 -45.65 -10.08
CA ALA A 9 12.83 -45.13 -10.63
C ALA A 9 12.03 -44.33 -9.58
N THR A 10 11.96 -44.81 -8.34
CA THR A 10 11.32 -44.09 -7.23
C THR A 10 12.04 -42.77 -6.93
N LEU A 11 13.38 -42.78 -6.91
CA LEU A 11 14.16 -41.55 -6.71
C LEU A 11 13.90 -40.53 -7.83
N PHE A 12 13.91 -40.97 -9.09
CA PHE A 12 13.59 -40.09 -10.23
C PHE A 12 12.17 -39.54 -10.15
N ALA A 13 11.19 -40.35 -9.75
CA ALA A 13 9.82 -39.88 -9.55
C ALA A 13 9.73 -38.83 -8.44
N ILE A 14 10.42 -39.02 -7.31
CA ILE A 14 10.48 -38.04 -6.21
C ILE A 14 11.12 -36.74 -6.67
N LEU A 15 12.23 -36.81 -7.42
CA LEU A 15 12.89 -35.61 -7.95
C LEU A 15 11.99 -34.86 -8.94
N ILE A 16 11.34 -35.54 -9.88
CA ILE A 16 10.41 -34.91 -10.83
C ILE A 16 9.25 -34.24 -10.10
N VAL A 17 8.65 -34.94 -9.11
CA VAL A 17 7.58 -34.37 -8.29
C VAL A 17 8.09 -33.14 -7.53
N GLY A 18 9.28 -33.19 -6.92
CA GLY A 18 9.89 -32.04 -6.27
C GLY A 18 10.13 -30.85 -7.20
N PHE A 19 10.56 -31.10 -8.44
CA PHE A 19 10.77 -30.05 -9.46
C PHE A 19 9.45 -29.44 -9.96
N LEU A 20 8.35 -30.21 -9.99
CA LEU A 20 7.02 -29.71 -10.37
C LEU A 20 6.42 -28.77 -9.31
N PHE A 21 6.94 -28.77 -8.08
CA PHE A 21 6.52 -27.89 -6.98
C PHE A 21 7.49 -26.73 -6.72
N ILE A 22 8.45 -26.47 -7.62
CA ILE A 22 9.22 -25.22 -7.56
C ILE A 22 8.29 -24.08 -8.01
N PRO A 23 7.90 -23.14 -7.14
CA PRO A 23 7.11 -22.00 -7.56
C PRO A 23 7.94 -21.20 -8.56
N ILE A 24 7.40 -20.98 -9.77
CA ILE A 24 7.99 -20.04 -10.72
C ILE A 24 7.90 -18.67 -10.04
N PRO A 25 9.02 -17.97 -9.79
CA PRO A 25 8.96 -16.62 -9.23
C PRO A 25 8.10 -15.75 -10.14
N GLY A 26 7.10 -15.10 -9.55
CA GLY A 26 6.34 -14.07 -10.25
C GLY A 26 7.24 -12.89 -10.62
N PRO A 27 6.75 -11.97 -11.48
CA PRO A 27 7.44 -10.72 -11.72
C PRO A 27 7.69 -10.01 -10.38
N THR A 28 8.89 -9.44 -10.21
CA THR A 28 9.22 -8.62 -9.05
C THR A 28 8.37 -7.34 -9.13
N PRO A 29 7.61 -6.99 -8.08
CA PRO A 29 6.86 -5.74 -8.08
C PRO A 29 7.83 -4.55 -8.18
N PRO A 30 7.44 -3.45 -8.85
CA PRO A 30 8.31 -2.29 -8.99
C PRO A 30 8.58 -1.60 -7.66
N ILE A 31 7.65 -1.72 -6.69
CA ILE A 31 7.75 -1.19 -5.34
C ILE A 31 7.49 -2.32 -4.34
N VAL A 32 8.34 -2.42 -3.32
CA VAL A 32 8.21 -3.36 -2.19
C VAL A 32 7.80 -2.58 -0.95
N ILE A 33 6.75 -3.03 -0.26
CA ILE A 33 6.27 -2.36 0.96
C ILE A 33 7.06 -2.87 2.17
N ASP A 34 8.31 -2.41 2.31
CA ASP A 34 9.23 -2.81 3.39
C ASP A 34 9.80 -1.63 4.20
N GLY A 35 9.43 -0.39 3.84
CA GLY A 35 9.91 0.83 4.48
C GLY A 35 11.23 1.35 3.91
N SER A 36 11.85 0.62 2.98
CA SER A 36 12.93 1.10 2.14
C SER A 36 12.34 1.91 0.99
N PHE A 37 12.86 3.12 0.74
CA PHE A 37 12.33 4.00 -0.30
C PHE A 37 13.22 4.05 -1.55
N GLY A 38 14.21 3.16 -1.66
CA GLY A 38 15.14 3.15 -2.79
C GLY A 38 14.49 2.80 -4.13
N ASP A 39 13.42 2.02 -4.09
CA ASP A 39 12.58 1.66 -5.23
C ASP A 39 11.72 2.83 -5.77
N TRP A 40 11.48 3.86 -4.94
CA TRP A 40 10.79 5.09 -5.35
C TRP A 40 11.68 6.07 -6.13
N ALA A 41 12.99 5.83 -6.25
CA ALA A 41 13.95 6.78 -6.81
C ALA A 41 13.65 7.22 -8.26
N THR A 42 12.92 6.41 -9.04
CA THR A 42 12.54 6.72 -10.43
C THR A 42 11.09 7.20 -10.56
N VAL A 43 10.30 7.18 -9.49
CA VAL A 43 8.90 7.59 -9.50
C VAL A 43 8.83 9.10 -9.30
N PRO A 44 8.17 9.86 -10.20
CA PRO A 44 7.98 11.29 -10.00
C PRO A 44 7.25 11.60 -8.70
N MET A 45 7.84 12.49 -7.91
CA MET A 45 7.26 13.02 -6.68
C MET A 45 6.76 14.45 -6.89
N TYR A 46 5.72 14.81 -6.16
CA TYR A 46 5.08 16.13 -6.21
C TYR A 46 5.12 16.77 -4.84
N ASP A 47 5.29 18.08 -4.80
CA ASP A 47 5.26 18.87 -3.58
C ASP A 47 3.83 19.15 -3.14
N ALA A 48 3.57 19.08 -1.83
CA ALA A 48 2.30 19.53 -1.30
C ALA A 48 2.13 21.06 -1.46
N VAL A 49 0.97 21.48 -1.97
CA VAL A 49 0.65 22.90 -2.21
C VAL A 49 0.56 23.70 -0.92
N SER A 50 0.13 23.05 0.16
CA SER A 50 -0.05 23.66 1.49
C SER A 50 0.65 22.83 2.55
N ALA A 51 1.23 23.51 3.53
CA ALA A 51 1.87 22.85 4.66
C ALA A 51 1.26 23.29 5.98
N ALA A 52 1.00 22.32 6.85
CA ALA A 52 0.63 22.57 8.23
C ALA A 52 1.77 23.26 8.98
N SER A 53 1.44 23.94 10.09
CA SER A 53 2.44 24.54 10.98
C SER A 53 3.28 23.50 11.72
N ASP A 54 2.67 22.36 12.05
CA ASP A 54 3.35 21.22 12.64
C ASP A 54 4.01 20.39 11.53
N ALA A 55 5.34 20.26 11.60
CA ALA A 55 6.13 19.57 10.60
C ALA A 55 5.79 18.08 10.49
N ASN A 56 5.34 17.44 11.57
CA ASN A 56 5.06 15.99 11.59
C ASN A 56 3.78 15.63 10.80
N VAL A 57 2.89 16.60 10.58
CA VAL A 57 1.66 16.44 9.77
C VAL A 57 1.67 17.29 8.49
N ALA A 58 2.72 18.09 8.29
CA ALA A 58 2.92 18.85 7.06
C ALA A 58 3.47 17.93 5.97
N ILE A 59 2.62 17.49 5.04
CA ILE A 59 3.04 16.73 3.86
C ILE A 59 4.11 17.52 3.09
N ASP A 60 5.20 16.86 2.74
CA ASP A 60 6.30 17.43 1.97
C ASP A 60 6.21 16.97 0.51
N HIS A 61 6.44 15.67 0.28
CA HIS A 61 6.29 15.04 -1.03
C HIS A 61 5.27 13.91 -1.02
N TYR A 62 4.59 13.72 -2.14
CA TYR A 62 3.73 12.56 -2.41
C TYR A 62 3.95 12.02 -3.82
N ALA A 63 3.64 10.74 -4.02
CA ALA A 63 3.74 10.08 -5.31
C ALA A 63 2.76 8.92 -5.42
N SER A 64 2.49 8.52 -6.67
CA SER A 64 1.74 7.32 -6.97
C SER A 64 2.34 6.60 -8.18
N LEU A 65 2.21 5.27 -8.19
CA LEU A 65 2.59 4.43 -9.31
C LEU A 65 1.49 3.39 -9.53
N LEU A 66 0.93 3.35 -10.73
CA LEU A 66 0.04 2.27 -11.15
C LEU A 66 0.84 1.27 -11.97
N ASP A 67 0.94 0.03 -11.47
CA ASP A 67 1.52 -1.09 -12.20
C ASP A 67 0.49 -2.23 -12.31
N HIS A 68 0.08 -2.51 -13.55
CA HIS A 68 -0.98 -3.47 -13.87
C HIS A 68 -2.28 -3.25 -13.08
N ASN A 69 -2.45 -3.96 -11.97
CA ASN A 69 -3.64 -3.91 -11.10
C ASN A 69 -3.30 -3.40 -9.68
N SER A 70 -2.09 -2.91 -9.46
CA SER A 70 -1.60 -2.45 -8.15
C SER A 70 -1.34 -0.95 -8.19
N LEU A 71 -1.98 -0.22 -7.28
CA LEU A 71 -1.70 1.19 -7.01
C LEU A 71 -0.77 1.28 -5.81
N TYR A 72 0.41 1.85 -6.02
CA TYR A 72 1.37 2.18 -4.98
C TYR A 72 1.25 3.65 -4.64
N LEU A 73 1.29 3.97 -3.34
CA LEU A 73 1.11 5.31 -2.81
C LEU A 73 2.25 5.64 -1.87
N PHE A 74 2.77 6.86 -1.97
CA PHE A 74 3.84 7.39 -1.14
C PHE A 74 3.47 8.77 -0.64
N ALA A 75 3.83 9.05 0.60
CA ALA A 75 3.85 10.38 1.16
C ALA A 75 4.96 10.49 2.20
N SER A 76 5.45 11.70 2.37
CA SER A 76 6.41 12.10 3.39
C SER A 76 5.90 13.36 4.08
N THR A 77 6.33 13.60 5.31
CA THR A 77 6.10 14.87 6.00
C THR A 77 7.42 15.60 6.20
N ARG A 78 7.37 16.90 6.45
CA ARG A 78 8.58 17.71 6.70
C ARG A 78 9.30 17.31 7.99
N GLY A 79 8.56 16.74 8.92
CA GLY A 79 9.05 16.14 10.15
C GLY A 79 9.03 14.61 10.09
N GLY A 80 8.86 13.96 11.25
CA GLY A 80 8.71 12.52 11.32
C GLY A 80 7.24 12.10 11.21
N MET A 81 6.92 11.12 10.36
CA MET A 81 5.60 10.51 10.34
C MET A 81 5.40 9.57 11.54
N PHE A 82 4.18 9.55 12.07
CA PHE A 82 3.79 8.68 13.20
C PHE A 82 4.61 8.92 14.48
N GLY A 83 5.01 10.18 14.71
CA GLY A 83 5.88 10.55 15.82
C GLY A 83 5.19 10.59 17.19
N ASP A 84 3.86 10.54 17.26
CA ASP A 84 3.17 10.52 18.55
C ASP A 84 3.55 9.27 19.37
N SER A 85 4.04 9.49 20.59
CA SER A 85 4.48 8.43 21.49
C SER A 85 3.37 7.84 22.37
N SER A 86 2.23 8.50 22.40
CA SER A 86 1.11 8.27 23.32
C SER A 86 -0.21 7.96 22.63
N ALA A 87 -0.34 8.32 21.36
CA ALA A 87 -1.51 8.06 20.53
C ALA A 87 -1.08 7.63 19.11
N TYR A 88 -2.04 7.63 18.18
CA TYR A 88 -1.78 7.36 16.77
C TYR A 88 -1.99 8.61 15.93
N ASP A 89 -1.05 8.83 15.02
CA ASP A 89 -1.22 9.69 13.86
C ASP A 89 -1.77 8.88 12.69
N GLY A 90 -2.47 9.55 11.77
CA GLY A 90 -3.05 8.94 10.58
C GLY A 90 -2.72 9.71 9.31
N ILE A 91 -2.55 8.98 8.21
CA ILE A 91 -2.52 9.53 6.86
C ILE A 91 -3.62 8.88 6.02
N TYR A 92 -4.25 9.70 5.18
CA TYR A 92 -5.41 9.33 4.38
C TYR A 92 -5.14 9.63 2.91
N PHE A 93 -5.21 8.61 2.06
CA PHE A 93 -5.19 8.77 0.61
C PHE A 93 -6.62 8.61 0.09
N LEU A 94 -7.23 9.70 -0.36
CA LEU A 94 -8.52 9.67 -1.04
C LEU A 94 -8.30 9.33 -2.51
N ILE A 95 -9.07 8.37 -3.02
CA ILE A 95 -8.92 7.80 -4.37
C ILE A 95 -10.24 8.01 -5.10
N ASP A 96 -10.19 8.88 -6.10
CA ASP A 96 -11.23 9.03 -7.14
C ASP A 96 -10.86 8.08 -8.29
N ALA A 97 -11.62 6.99 -8.40
CA ALA A 97 -11.31 5.90 -9.31
C ALA A 97 -12.04 6.03 -10.66
N ASP A 98 -13.14 6.79 -10.69
CA ASP A 98 -13.96 6.99 -11.89
C ASP A 98 -13.79 8.38 -12.55
N GLY A 99 -13.03 9.28 -11.91
CA GLY A 99 -12.74 10.63 -12.37
C GLY A 99 -13.92 11.59 -12.24
N SER A 100 -14.97 11.21 -11.52
CA SER A 100 -16.19 11.99 -11.37
C SER A 100 -16.27 12.60 -9.96
N PRO A 101 -16.21 13.94 -9.85
CA PRO A 101 -16.38 14.60 -8.55
C PRO A 101 -17.82 14.52 -8.00
N ALA A 102 -18.75 13.93 -8.77
CA ALA A 102 -20.16 13.81 -8.40
C ALA A 102 -20.47 12.49 -7.65
N THR A 103 -19.52 11.55 -7.59
CA THR A 103 -19.67 10.23 -6.99
C THR A 103 -18.76 10.07 -5.77
N GLY A 104 -19.10 9.15 -4.87
CA GLY A 104 -18.28 8.86 -3.70
C GLY A 104 -18.30 9.94 -2.63
N TYR A 105 -17.23 10.02 -1.85
CA TYR A 105 -17.02 11.01 -0.79
C TYR A 105 -16.47 12.32 -1.36
N GLN A 106 -17.19 13.41 -1.17
CA GLN A 106 -16.86 14.72 -1.71
C GLN A 106 -15.91 15.49 -0.78
N PHE A 107 -14.75 15.86 -1.30
CA PHE A 107 -13.74 16.64 -0.59
C PHE A 107 -12.96 17.53 -1.56
N GLU A 108 -12.86 18.83 -1.35
CA GLU A 108 -11.99 19.74 -2.15
C GLU A 108 -12.10 19.57 -3.68
N GLY A 109 -13.29 19.24 -4.19
CA GLY A 109 -13.55 19.05 -5.62
C GLY A 109 -13.23 17.67 -6.18
N ILE A 110 -12.87 16.68 -5.34
CA ILE A 110 -12.79 15.25 -5.70
C ILE A 110 -14.00 14.48 -5.18
N GLY A 111 -14.34 13.40 -5.88
CA GLY A 111 -15.35 12.42 -5.49
C GLY A 111 -14.68 11.07 -5.24
N ALA A 112 -14.36 10.75 -3.99
CA ALA A 112 -13.54 9.59 -3.67
C ALA A 112 -14.37 8.33 -3.49
N GLU A 113 -14.18 7.32 -4.33
CA GLU A 113 -14.77 5.98 -4.15
C GLU A 113 -14.07 5.19 -3.05
N ALA A 114 -12.83 5.54 -2.71
CA ALA A 114 -12.09 4.85 -1.67
C ALA A 114 -11.20 5.77 -0.85
N VAL A 115 -10.92 5.35 0.39
CA VAL A 115 -9.86 5.94 1.21
C VAL A 115 -8.98 4.86 1.81
N LEU A 116 -7.67 5.02 1.64
CA LEU A 116 -6.67 4.27 2.37
C LEU A 116 -6.25 5.05 3.61
N GLU A 117 -6.57 4.52 4.78
CA GLU A 117 -6.07 4.98 6.07
C GLU A 117 -4.83 4.16 6.44
N ILE A 118 -3.76 4.84 6.82
CA ILE A 118 -2.58 4.24 7.47
C ILE A 118 -2.40 4.96 8.80
N PHE A 119 -2.27 4.21 9.88
CA PHE A 119 -2.15 4.76 11.22
C PHE A 119 -1.00 4.12 11.99
N GLY A 120 -0.41 4.88 12.89
CA GLY A 120 0.80 4.48 13.60
C GLY A 120 1.19 5.46 14.69
N GLY A 121 2.19 5.06 15.48
CA GLY A 121 2.78 5.86 16.55
C GLY A 121 4.17 5.33 16.87
N ASN A 122 4.93 6.06 17.69
CA ASN A 122 6.33 5.72 18.02
C ASN A 122 7.21 5.47 16.77
N ASN A 123 6.99 6.26 15.72
CA ASN A 123 7.66 6.20 14.42
C ASN A 123 7.48 4.86 13.67
N SER A 124 6.37 4.16 13.91
CA SER A 124 6.05 2.89 13.25
C SER A 124 4.61 2.85 12.79
N VAL A 125 4.36 2.16 11.69
CA VAL A 125 3.00 1.78 11.27
C VAL A 125 2.43 0.77 12.26
N ALA A 126 1.20 1.02 12.72
CA ALA A 126 0.42 0.08 13.51
C ALA A 126 -0.56 -0.71 12.63
N GLY A 127 -1.06 -0.11 11.55
CA GLY A 127 -1.89 -0.79 10.58
C GLY A 127 -2.40 0.09 9.45
N SER A 128 -3.16 -0.52 8.57
CA SER A 128 -3.76 0.11 7.39
C SER A 128 -5.14 -0.47 7.10
N ARG A 129 -6.01 0.36 6.54
CA ARG A 129 -7.40 0.02 6.22
C ARG A 129 -7.81 0.72 4.93
N LEU A 130 -8.36 -0.06 4.02
CA LEU A 130 -8.98 0.45 2.80
C LEU A 130 -10.49 0.41 2.98
N TYR A 131 -11.10 1.58 2.83
CA TYR A 131 -12.55 1.73 2.85
C TYR A 131 -13.05 2.14 1.46
N GLY A 132 -14.26 1.68 1.12
CA GLY A 132 -15.02 2.12 -0.04
C GLY A 132 -16.20 3.00 0.36
N PHE A 133 -16.56 3.94 -0.51
CA PHE A 133 -17.72 4.79 -0.38
C PHE A 133 -18.79 4.43 -1.42
N PRO A 134 -20.09 4.44 -1.05
CA PRO A 134 -21.16 4.40 -2.05
C PRO A 134 -21.16 5.68 -2.89
N SER A 135 -21.72 5.61 -4.10
CA SER A 135 -21.75 6.74 -5.03
C SER A 135 -22.45 7.99 -4.49
N ASN A 136 -23.36 7.83 -3.52
CA ASN A 136 -24.11 8.90 -2.88
C ASN A 136 -23.59 9.23 -1.47
N ALA A 137 -22.32 8.97 -1.17
CA ALA A 137 -21.75 9.29 0.14
C ALA A 137 -21.73 10.80 0.40
N GLU A 138 -21.60 11.63 -0.64
CA GLU A 138 -21.51 13.09 -0.52
C GLU A 138 -20.44 13.45 0.54
N VAL A 139 -20.73 14.30 1.52
CA VAL A 139 -19.80 14.66 2.60
C VAL A 139 -19.87 13.71 3.81
N ASN A 140 -20.59 12.58 3.70
CA ASN A 140 -20.85 11.68 4.81
C ASN A 140 -19.76 10.59 4.95
N TRP A 141 -18.71 10.93 5.70
CA TRP A 141 -17.61 10.01 6.01
C TRP A 141 -18.06 8.68 6.65
N SER A 142 -19.16 8.69 7.42
CA SER A 142 -19.63 7.49 8.13
C SER A 142 -20.27 6.44 7.22
N GLN A 143 -20.46 6.73 5.92
CA GLN A 143 -20.94 5.74 4.93
C GLN A 143 -19.84 4.78 4.45
N GLN A 144 -18.59 4.98 4.88
CA GLN A 144 -17.47 4.14 4.50
C GLN A 144 -17.65 2.67 4.91
N GLN A 145 -17.23 1.75 4.05
CA GLN A 145 -17.29 0.31 4.30
C GLN A 145 -15.91 -0.30 4.13
N SER A 146 -15.48 -1.13 5.08
CA SER A 146 -14.17 -1.78 5.00
C SER A 146 -14.14 -2.75 3.81
N ILE A 147 -13.17 -2.56 2.91
CA ILE A 147 -12.96 -3.40 1.72
C ILE A 147 -11.58 -4.07 1.70
N GLY A 148 -10.67 -3.70 2.60
CA GLY A 148 -9.39 -4.42 2.74
C GLY A 148 -8.41 -3.81 3.75
N SER A 149 -7.23 -4.42 3.84
CA SER A 149 -6.08 -3.94 4.62
C SER A 149 -4.81 -4.17 3.80
N PRO A 150 -4.50 -3.28 2.83
CA PRO A 150 -3.30 -3.41 2.00
C PRO A 150 -2.03 -3.19 2.84
N PRO A 151 -0.88 -3.77 2.47
CA PRO A 151 0.36 -3.57 3.21
C PRO A 151 0.75 -2.09 3.27
N ALA A 152 1.35 -1.67 4.39
CA ALA A 152 1.89 -0.33 4.61
C ALA A 152 3.18 -0.42 5.42
N ALA A 153 4.12 0.48 5.14
CA ALA A 153 5.37 0.61 5.86
C ALA A 153 5.76 2.07 5.98
N ALA A 154 6.54 2.40 7.01
CA ALA A 154 7.12 3.72 7.20
C ALA A 154 8.56 3.56 7.68
N SER A 155 9.39 4.55 7.42
CA SER A 155 10.72 4.67 7.99
C SER A 155 10.91 6.06 8.55
N VAL A 156 11.72 6.13 9.61
CA VAL A 156 12.21 7.41 10.13
C VAL A 156 13.31 7.86 9.18
N GLN A 157 13.22 9.10 8.68
CA GLN A 157 14.30 9.74 7.93
C GLN A 157 15.49 10.03 8.85
#